data_AF-A0A9C7QFX1-F1
#
_entry.id   AF-A0A9C7QFX1-F1
#
_cell.length_a   1.000
_cell.length_b   1.000
_cell.length_c   1.000
_cell.angle_alpha   90.00
_cell.angle_beta   90.00
_cell.angle_gamma   90.00
#
_symmetry.space_group_name_H-M   'P 1'
#
loop_
_entity.id
_entity.type
_entity.pdbx_description
1 polymer ?
#
loop_
_entity_poly.entity_id
_entity_poly.type
_entity_poly.pdbx_seq_one_letter_code
_entity_poly.pdbx_strand_id
1 'polypeptide(L)'
;ISGESLPDVKLLGALCTFRSVKRFPGAEIDLDRSEYFGRTDFELEVEYTDESAAEAILAKISAKVHLDRNAPVTGKIRRFLAEYKKNNA
;
A
#
# COMPACT_ATOMS: atom_id res chain seq x y z
N ILE A 1 -23.07 24.96 13.33
CA ILE A 1 -22.68 23.78 12.52
C ILE A 1 -23.96 23.32 11.84
N SER A 2 -24.10 23.59 10.54
CA SER A 2 -25.19 23.06 9.72
C SER A 2 -24.98 21.55 9.58
N GLY A 3 -26.01 20.78 9.95
CA GLY A 3 -25.98 19.32 9.83
C GLY A 3 -26.20 18.91 8.38
N GLU A 4 -25.12 18.68 7.65
CA GLU A 4 -25.21 18.02 6.34
C GLU A 4 -25.55 16.54 6.55
N SER A 5 -26.54 16.04 5.80
CA SER A 5 -26.87 14.61 5.80
C SER A 5 -25.82 13.85 4.98
N LEU A 6 -25.11 12.93 5.63
CA LEU A 6 -24.18 12.04 4.94
C LEU A 6 -24.93 10.98 4.13
N PRO A 7 -24.36 10.51 3.00
CA PRO A 7 -24.96 9.45 2.21
C PRO A 7 -24.98 8.11 2.97
N ASP A 8 -25.92 7.24 2.63
CA ASP A 8 -25.95 5.86 3.13
C ASP A 8 -24.68 5.10 2.70
N VAL A 9 -23.93 4.59 3.67
CA VAL A 9 -22.71 3.82 3.45
C VAL A 9 -22.88 2.38 3.94
N LYS A 10 -22.22 1.43 3.26
CA LYS A 10 -22.20 0.01 3.61
C LYS A 10 -20.77 -0.48 3.80
N LEU A 11 -20.56 -1.34 4.80
CA LEU A 11 -19.29 -2.06 4.97
C LEU A 11 -19.14 -3.11 3.86
N LEU A 12 -18.10 -2.97 3.03
CA LEU A 12 -17.85 -3.87 1.89
C LEU A 12 -16.98 -5.08 2.25
N GLY A 13 -16.27 -5.02 3.39
CA GLY A 13 -15.37 -6.06 3.87
C GLY A 13 -14.13 -5.48 4.53
N ALA A 14 -13.07 -6.29 4.63
CA ALA A 14 -11.82 -5.91 5.27
C ALA A 14 -10.60 -6.37 4.46
N LEU A 15 -9.56 -5.54 4.47
CA LEU A 15 -8.21 -5.87 4.03
C LEU A 15 -7.29 -5.74 5.24
N CYS A 16 -6.64 -6.84 5.61
CA CYS A 16 -5.70 -6.89 6.73
C CYS A 16 -4.28 -6.78 6.19
N THR A 17 -3.49 -5.84 6.69
CA THR A 17 -2.07 -5.70 6.29
C THR A 17 -1.17 -6.00 7.49
N PHE A 18 -0.27 -6.95 7.32
CA PHE A 18 0.86 -7.18 8.22
C PHE A 18 2.04 -6.36 7.70
N ARG A 19 2.43 -5.34 8.46
CA ARG A 19 3.46 -4.38 8.06
C ARG A 19 4.73 -4.55 8.88
N SER A 20 5.86 -4.65 8.19
CA SER A 20 7.19 -4.49 8.81
C SER A 20 7.77 -3.16 8.38
N VAL A 21 8.12 -2.32 9.37
CA VAL A 21 8.60 -0.96 9.15
C VAL A 21 10.07 -0.86 9.48
N LYS A 22 10.84 -0.18 8.62
CA LYS A 22 12.20 0.25 8.94
C LYS A 22 12.37 1.74 8.67
N ARG A 23 12.61 2.50 9.76
CA ARG A 23 12.77 3.96 9.72
C ARG A 23 14.23 4.38 9.55
N PHE A 24 14.42 5.44 8.80
CA PHE A 24 15.68 6.16 8.59
C PHE A 24 15.41 7.66 8.78
N PRO A 25 16.44 8.49 9.01
CA PRO A 25 16.26 9.94 8.93
C PRO A 25 15.72 10.35 7.56
N GLY A 26 14.53 10.97 7.52
CA GLY A 26 13.91 11.51 6.31
C GLY A 26 13.13 10.51 5.44
N ALA A 27 13.16 9.22 5.74
CA ALA A 27 12.46 8.19 4.97
C ALA A 27 12.20 6.90 5.77
N GLU A 28 11.21 6.10 5.36
CA GLU A 28 10.98 4.75 5.87
C GLU A 28 10.66 3.75 4.75
N ILE A 29 10.93 2.48 5.03
CA ILE A 29 10.57 1.34 4.18
C ILE A 29 9.48 0.55 4.90
N ASP A 30 8.39 0.33 4.19
CA ASP A 30 7.28 -0.51 4.64
C ASP A 30 7.19 -1.76 3.76
N LEU A 31 7.27 -2.93 4.41
CA LEU A 31 7.05 -4.22 3.79
C LEU A 31 5.68 -4.73 4.22
N ASP A 32 4.76 -4.75 3.26
CA ASP A 32 3.37 -5.10 3.50
C ASP A 32 3.06 -6.49 2.95
N ARG A 33 2.41 -7.31 3.78
CA ARG A 33 1.66 -8.48 3.33
C ARG A 33 0.18 -8.21 3.58
N SER A 34 -0.60 -8.08 2.53
CA SER A 34 -2.03 -7.79 2.62
C SER A 34 -2.88 -9.02 2.30
N GLU A 35 -3.90 -9.27 3.11
CA GLU A 35 -4.82 -10.41 3.01
C GLU A 35 -6.27 -9.92 2.90
N TYR A 36 -6.98 -10.36 1.86
CA TYR A 36 -8.37 -9.98 1.58
C TYR A 36 -9.01 -10.91 0.53
N PHE A 37 -10.31 -11.23 0.68
CA PHE A 37 -11.05 -12.16 -0.21
C PHE A 37 -10.30 -13.46 -0.57
N GLY A 38 -9.63 -14.09 0.40
CA GLY A 38 -8.85 -15.32 0.19
C GLY A 38 -7.57 -15.13 -0.63
N ARG A 39 -7.16 -13.89 -0.89
CA ARG A 39 -5.92 -13.54 -1.58
C ARG A 39 -4.89 -12.97 -0.63
N THR A 40 -3.64 -13.12 -1.03
CA THR A 40 -2.48 -12.49 -0.40
C THR A 40 -1.66 -11.80 -1.47
N ASP A 41 -1.32 -10.53 -1.24
CA ASP A 41 -0.34 -9.81 -2.05
C ASP A 41 0.68 -9.07 -1.17
N PHE A 42 1.69 -8.50 -1.82
CA PHE A 42 2.83 -7.89 -1.17
C PHE A 42 3.15 -6.53 -1.80
N GLU A 43 3.51 -5.57 -0.96
CA GLU A 43 4.00 -4.26 -1.38
C GLU A 43 5.30 -3.89 -0.65
N LEU A 44 6.17 -3.18 -1.36
CA LEU A 44 7.27 -2.42 -0.79
C LEU A 44 6.95 -0.94 -1.02
N GLU A 45 6.72 -0.21 0.06
CA GLU A 45 6.46 1.23 0.03
C GLU A 45 7.66 1.98 0.62
N VAL A 46 7.97 3.15 0.06
CA VAL A 46 8.95 4.09 0.63
C VAL A 46 8.23 5.39 0.90
N GLU A 47 7.98 5.70 2.17
CA GLU A 47 7.45 6.99 2.58
C GLU A 47 8.60 7.92 2.95
N TYR A 48 8.55 9.18 2.54
CA TYR A 48 9.66 10.10 2.75
C TYR A 48 9.22 11.54 2.93
N THR A 49 9.98 12.25 3.76
CA THR A 49 9.94 13.72 3.87
C THR A 49 11.16 14.35 3.19
N ASP A 50 12.18 13.55 2.89
CA ASP A 50 13.39 13.92 2.18
C ASP A 50 13.61 12.96 0.99
N GLU A 51 13.47 13.50 -0.22
CA GLU A 51 13.61 12.74 -1.47
C GLU A 51 15.03 12.18 -1.66
N SER A 52 16.06 12.91 -1.21
CA SER A 52 17.44 12.43 -1.32
C SER A 52 17.70 11.23 -0.41
N ALA A 53 17.08 11.22 0.77
CA ALA A 53 17.13 10.07 1.68
C ALA A 53 16.41 8.85 1.07
N ALA A 54 15.26 9.06 0.43
CA ALA A 54 14.50 8.02 -0.26
C ALA A 54 15.30 7.39 -1.42
N GLU A 55 15.90 8.21 -2.29
CA GLU A 55 16.71 7.70 -3.41
C GLU A 55 17.96 6.94 -2.92
N ALA A 56 18.60 7.40 -1.85
CA ALA A 56 19.73 6.69 -1.25
C ALA A 56 19.32 5.31 -0.71
N ILE A 57 18.11 5.19 -0.15
CA ILE A 57 17.55 3.90 0.28
C ILE A 57 17.24 3.02 -0.93
N LEU A 58 16.52 3.55 -1.93
CA LEU A 58 16.16 2.81 -3.13
C LEU A 58 17.40 2.27 -3.85
N ALA A 59 18.46 3.07 -3.97
CA ALA A 59 19.74 2.63 -4.52
C ALA A 59 20.34 1.44 -3.74
N LYS A 60 20.28 1.46 -2.40
CA LYS A 60 20.75 0.34 -1.56
C LYS A 60 19.89 -0.92 -1.72
N ILE A 61 18.58 -0.77 -1.93
CA ILE A 61 17.68 -1.91 -2.17
C ILE A 61 17.96 -2.49 -3.56
N SER A 62 17.99 -1.66 -4.60
CA SER A 62 18.26 -2.07 -5.99
C SER A 62 19.62 -2.73 -6.19
N ALA A 63 20.61 -2.42 -5.34
CA ALA A 63 21.90 -3.09 -5.34
C ALA A 63 21.86 -4.55 -4.83
N LYS A 64 20.80 -4.93 -4.11
CA LYS A 64 20.65 -6.25 -3.47
C LYS A 64 19.54 -7.10 -4.06
N VAL A 65 18.50 -6.47 -4.58
CA VAL A 65 17.33 -7.13 -5.18
C VAL A 65 16.97 -6.40 -6.47
N HIS A 66 16.48 -7.16 -7.44
CA HIS A 66 15.96 -6.57 -8.66
C HIS A 66 14.61 -5.91 -8.39
N LEU A 67 14.54 -4.58 -8.51
CA LEU A 67 13.32 -3.80 -8.41
C LEU A 67 13.02 -3.14 -9.75
N ASP A 68 11.90 -3.51 -10.37
CA ASP A 68 11.38 -2.75 -11.51
C ASP A 68 10.63 -1.52 -11.00
N ARG A 69 11.31 -0.37 -11.05
CA ARG A 69 10.73 0.92 -10.64
C ARG A 69 9.64 1.43 -11.60
N ASN A 70 9.53 0.85 -12.79
CA ASN A 70 8.55 1.25 -13.80
C ASN A 70 7.33 0.33 -13.83
N ALA A 71 7.32 -0.73 -13.00
CA ALA A 71 6.19 -1.63 -12.92
C ALA A 71 4.93 -0.84 -12.51
N PRO A 72 3.78 -1.09 -13.16
CA PRO A 72 2.54 -0.42 -12.82
C PRO A 72 2.11 -0.82 -11.40
N VAL A 73 1.93 0.17 -10.53
CA VAL A 73 1.42 -0.02 -9.16
C VAL A 73 -0.05 0.35 -9.08
N THR A 74 -0.83 -0.45 -8.36
CA THR A 74 -2.26 -0.19 -8.09
C THR A 74 -2.46 -0.25 -6.59
N GLY A 75 -2.88 0.84 -5.93
CA GLY A 75 -2.97 0.87 -4.47
C GLY A 75 -4.02 -0.06 -3.85
N LYS A 76 -3.82 -0.40 -2.57
CA LYS A 76 -4.59 -1.40 -1.79
C LYS A 76 -6.11 -1.28 -1.96
N ILE A 77 -6.68 -0.09 -1.80
CA ILE A 77 -8.14 0.10 -1.90
C ILE A 77 -8.69 -0.22 -3.31
N ARG A 78 -7.94 0.11 -4.37
CA ARG A 78 -8.36 -0.21 -5.74
C ARG A 78 -8.29 -1.71 -5.99
N ARG A 79 -7.25 -2.39 -5.50
CA ARG A 79 -7.14 -3.85 -5.58
C ARG A 79 -8.25 -4.53 -4.78
N PHE A 80 -8.53 -4.05 -3.57
CA PHE A 80 -9.64 -4.51 -2.73
C PHE A 80 -10.99 -4.39 -3.44
N LEU A 81 -11.32 -3.22 -4.00
CA LEU A 81 -12.58 -2.99 -4.70
C LEU A 81 -12.69 -3.81 -5.99
N ALA A 82 -11.58 -4.03 -6.70
CA ALA A 82 -11.56 -4.90 -7.87
C ALA A 82 -11.87 -6.35 -7.50
N GLU A 83 -11.32 -6.84 -6.39
CA GLU A 83 -11.62 -8.19 -5.90
C GLU A 83 -13.01 -8.30 -5.28
N TYR A 84 -13.48 -7.29 -4.55
CA TYR A 84 -14.86 -7.24 -4.03
C TYR A 84 -15.88 -7.42 -5.17
N LYS A 85 -15.70 -6.71 -6.29
CA LYS A 85 -16.58 -6.82 -7.47
C LYS A 85 -16.60 -8.24 -8.05
N LYS A 86 -15.48 -8.96 -8.03
CA LYS A 86 -15.40 -10.34 -8.55
C LYS A 86 -16.09 -11.35 -7.63
N ASN A 87 -16.06 -11.12 -6.31
CA ASN A 87 -16.62 -12.03 -5.31
C ASN A 87 -18.11 -11.77 -5.02
N ASN A 88 -18.69 -10.67 -5.55
CA ASN A 88 -20.07 -10.26 -5.29
C ASN A 88 -20.81 -9.89 -6.60
N ALA A 89 -20.32 -10.38 -7.74
CA ALA A 89 -21.00 -10.30 -9.04
C ALA A 89 -21.89 -11.52 -9.28
#